data_AF-A0A975G6P5-F1
#
_entry.id   AF-A0A975G6P5-F1
#
_cell.length_a   1.000
_cell.length_b   1.000
_cell.length_c   1.000
_cell.angle_alpha   90.00
_cell.angle_beta   90.00
_cell.angle_gamma   90.00
#
_symmetry.space_group_name_H-M   'P 1'
#
loop_
_entity.id
_entity.type
_entity.pdbx_description
1 polymer ?
#
loop_
_entity_poly.entity_id
_entity_poly.type
_entity_poly.pdbx_seq_one_letter_code
_entity_poly.pdbx_strand_id
1 'polypeptide(L)'
;MKNSNPAGRRGFTLVEMLAVVAIIVILAALVVGGMKYATEKTNTNKAKIQVALLSSAIEQYKIDTGSYPASQNPTGENESANLRKLLFLDGKDDTNKVKKIYLTELEETSKQGWITGTGDTAKITDPWGNEYRYRSGKAAANQDFDVWSVGKDGKTKEDEPKAKESIDDIRNSN
;
A
#
# COMPACT_ATOMS: atom_id res chain seq x y z
N MET A 1 8.30 -65.16 -40.95
CA MET A 1 7.43 -64.43 -40.00
C MET A 1 7.99 -63.03 -39.80
N LYS A 2 7.32 -61.98 -40.33
CA LYS A 2 7.35 -60.58 -39.83
C LYS A 2 6.53 -59.71 -40.77
N ASN A 3 5.28 -59.41 -40.40
CA ASN A 3 4.56 -58.26 -40.93
C ASN A 3 4.55 -57.19 -39.84
N SER A 4 5.41 -56.18 -40.00
CA SER A 4 5.42 -54.96 -39.20
C SER A 4 4.41 -53.97 -39.79
N ASN A 5 3.32 -53.72 -39.07
CA ASN A 5 2.33 -52.72 -39.45
C ASN A 5 2.77 -51.34 -38.92
N PRO A 6 3.01 -50.32 -39.76
CA PRO A 6 3.36 -48.99 -39.27
C PRO A 6 2.10 -48.31 -38.71
N ALA A 7 2.10 -48.01 -37.42
CA ALA A 7 1.08 -47.17 -36.79
C ALA A 7 1.15 -45.76 -37.39
N GLY A 8 0.11 -45.37 -38.15
CA GLY A 8 0.00 -44.06 -38.79
C GLY A 8 0.10 -42.94 -37.76
N ARG A 9 1.12 -42.09 -37.90
CA ARG A 9 1.26 -40.85 -37.11
C ARG A 9 0.19 -39.87 -37.58
N ARG A 10 -0.80 -39.60 -36.72
CA ARG A 10 -1.77 -38.52 -36.91
C ARG A 10 -1.07 -37.19 -36.64
N GLY A 11 -1.02 -36.31 -37.64
CA GLY A 11 -0.52 -34.94 -37.48
C GLY A 11 -1.59 -34.03 -36.87
N PHE A 12 -1.14 -33.05 -36.09
CA PHE A 12 -2.01 -32.01 -35.52
C PHE A 12 -2.65 -31.15 -36.61
N THR A 13 -3.92 -30.81 -36.43
CA THR A 13 -4.63 -29.90 -37.35
C THR A 13 -4.41 -28.44 -36.94
N LEU A 14 -4.38 -27.53 -37.91
CA LEU A 14 -4.26 -26.08 -37.64
C LEU A 14 -5.43 -25.55 -36.79
N VAL A 15 -6.61 -26.13 -36.97
CA VAL A 15 -7.84 -25.76 -36.23
C VAL A 15 -7.70 -26.08 -34.74
N GLU A 16 -7.07 -27.20 -34.41
CA GLU A 16 -6.84 -27.63 -33.02
C GLU A 16 -5.89 -26.68 -32.28
N MET A 17 -4.83 -26.23 -32.95
CA MET A 17 -3.92 -25.23 -32.39
C MET A 17 -4.58 -23.83 -32.26
N LEU A 18 -5.44 -23.46 -33.21
CA LEU A 18 -6.15 -22.18 -33.16
C LEU A 18 -7.12 -22.12 -31.97
N ALA A 19 -7.86 -23.21 -31.72
CA ALA A 19 -8.76 -23.31 -30.57
C ALA A 19 -8.01 -23.22 -29.22
N VAL A 20 -6.85 -23.83 -29.10
CA VAL A 20 -6.03 -23.80 -27.88
C VAL A 20 -5.54 -22.39 -27.56
N VAL A 21 -5.00 -21.68 -28.55
CA VAL A 21 -4.50 -20.30 -28.32
C VAL A 21 -5.65 -19.36 -27.98
N ALA A 22 -6.83 -19.53 -28.59
CA ALA A 22 -8.02 -18.73 -28.26
C ALA A 22 -8.43 -18.90 -26.79
N ILE A 23 -8.45 -20.13 -26.27
CA ILE A 23 -8.78 -20.40 -24.86
C ILE A 23 -7.72 -19.83 -23.91
N ILE A 24 -6.43 -19.93 -24.26
CA ILE A 24 -5.33 -19.37 -23.44
C ILE A 24 -5.47 -17.85 -23.28
N VAL A 25 -5.81 -17.12 -24.36
CA VAL A 25 -6.00 -15.66 -24.29
C VAL A 25 -7.19 -15.29 -23.39
N ILE A 26 -8.30 -16.02 -23.48
CA ILE A 26 -9.47 -15.80 -22.62
C ILE A 26 -9.12 -16.06 -21.15
N LEU A 27 -8.46 -17.18 -20.86
CA LEU A 27 -8.05 -17.53 -19.50
C LEU A 27 -7.04 -16.51 -18.94
N ALA A 28 -6.07 -16.07 -19.75
CA ALA A 28 -5.10 -15.06 -19.35
C ALA A 28 -5.79 -13.73 -18.99
N ALA A 29 -6.80 -13.30 -19.75
CA ALA A 29 -7.57 -12.09 -19.45
C ALA A 29 -8.34 -12.19 -18.12
N LEU A 30 -8.94 -13.34 -17.82
CA LEU A 30 -9.69 -13.57 -16.57
C LEU A 30 -8.78 -13.61 -15.34
N VAL A 31 -7.59 -14.21 -15.46
CA VAL A 31 -6.59 -14.27 -14.38
C VAL A 31 -6.11 -12.85 -13.99
N VAL A 32 -5.93 -11.96 -14.95
CA VAL A 32 -5.55 -10.55 -14.69
C VAL A 32 -6.71 -9.79 -14.02
N GLY A 33 -7.95 -10.03 -14.40
CA GLY A 33 -9.14 -9.36 -13.85
C GLY A 33 -9.54 -9.81 -12.43
N GLY A 34 -9.18 -11.04 -12.03
CA GLY A 34 -9.62 -11.64 -10.76
C GLY A 34 -8.91 -11.12 -9.50
N MET A 35 -7.84 -10.33 -9.64
CA MET A 35 -6.95 -9.99 -8.52
C MET A 35 -7.37 -8.75 -7.71
N LYS A 36 -8.43 -8.03 -8.11
CA LYS A 36 -8.84 -6.75 -7.50
C LYS A 36 -10.23 -6.74 -6.83
N TYR A 37 -10.60 -7.81 -6.12
CA TYR A 37 -11.84 -7.82 -5.30
C TYR A 37 -11.52 -7.99 -3.81
N ALA A 38 -10.89 -6.98 -3.22
CA ALA A 38 -10.92 -6.81 -1.76
C ALA A 38 -12.25 -6.11 -1.41
N THR A 39 -13.02 -6.64 -0.46
CA THR A 39 -14.33 -6.07 -0.12
C THR A 39 -14.16 -4.69 0.52
N GLU A 40 -14.96 -3.69 0.12
CA GLU A 40 -14.84 -2.30 0.59
C GLU A 40 -14.78 -2.18 2.11
N LYS A 41 -15.64 -2.93 2.81
CA LYS A 41 -15.64 -2.99 4.27
C LYS A 41 -14.32 -3.50 4.85
N THR A 42 -13.68 -4.45 4.17
CA THR A 42 -12.35 -4.95 4.55
C THR A 42 -11.30 -3.88 4.33
N ASN A 43 -11.33 -3.16 3.21
CA ASN A 43 -10.37 -2.08 2.94
C ASN A 43 -10.52 -0.93 3.95
N THR A 44 -11.75 -0.48 4.21
CA THR A 44 -12.01 0.52 5.26
C THR A 44 -11.52 0.05 6.63
N ASN A 45 -11.78 -1.21 7.01
CA ASN A 45 -11.30 -1.74 8.29
C ASN A 45 -9.77 -1.84 8.34
N LYS A 46 -9.13 -2.28 7.25
CA LYS A 46 -7.68 -2.29 7.14
C LYS A 46 -7.12 -0.88 7.32
N ALA A 47 -7.59 0.09 6.55
CA ALA A 47 -7.13 1.48 6.64
C ALA A 47 -7.33 2.07 8.04
N LYS A 48 -8.45 1.77 8.73
CA LYS A 48 -8.63 2.17 10.14
C LYS A 48 -7.56 1.59 11.07
N ILE A 49 -7.23 0.31 10.92
CA ILE A 49 -6.15 -0.33 11.68
C ILE A 49 -4.80 0.30 11.33
N GLN A 50 -4.55 0.55 10.05
CA GLN A 50 -3.31 1.17 9.57
C GLN A 50 -3.10 2.57 10.16
N VAL A 51 -4.14 3.41 10.12
CA VAL A 51 -4.14 4.75 10.73
C VAL A 51 -3.88 4.68 12.22
N ALA A 52 -4.51 3.73 12.95
CA ALA A 52 -4.29 3.56 14.37
C ALA A 52 -2.85 3.14 14.70
N LEU A 53 -2.28 2.21 13.92
CA LEU A 53 -0.89 1.76 14.06
C LEU A 53 0.11 2.88 13.76
N LEU A 54 -0.12 3.65 12.69
CA LEU A 54 0.69 4.82 12.35
C LEU A 54 0.61 5.88 13.46
N SER A 55 -0.59 6.16 13.97
CA SER A 55 -0.79 7.13 15.06
C SER A 55 -0.01 6.73 16.30
N SER A 56 -0.11 5.45 16.71
CA SER A 56 0.64 4.93 17.85
C SER A 56 2.16 5.00 17.66
N ALA A 57 2.65 4.71 16.45
CA ALA A 57 4.07 4.82 16.13
C ALA A 57 4.57 6.29 16.16
N ILE A 58 3.76 7.22 15.67
CA ILE A 58 4.03 8.67 15.69
C ILE A 58 4.06 9.20 17.13
N GLU A 59 3.13 8.76 17.98
CA GLU A 59 3.11 9.10 19.40
C GLU A 59 4.34 8.57 20.13
N GLN A 60 4.72 7.31 19.87
CA GLN A 60 5.92 6.71 20.46
C GLN A 60 7.18 7.46 20.01
N TYR A 61 7.25 7.88 18.74
CA TYR A 61 8.34 8.71 18.24
C TYR A 61 8.45 10.03 19.02
N LYS A 62 7.33 10.71 19.31
CA LYS A 62 7.32 11.94 20.14
C LYS A 62 7.81 11.67 21.56
N ILE A 63 7.40 10.56 22.17
CA ILE A 63 7.83 10.21 23.53
C ILE A 63 9.36 10.09 23.59
N ASP A 64 9.97 9.50 22.57
CA ASP A 64 11.42 9.24 22.55
C ASP A 64 12.27 10.42 22.07
N THR A 65 11.75 11.23 21.14
CA THR A 65 12.50 12.33 20.50
C THR A 65 12.11 13.72 21.00
N GLY A 66 11.00 13.83 21.73
CA GLY A 66 10.44 15.07 22.24
C GLY A 66 9.62 15.88 21.23
N SER A 67 9.47 15.42 19.99
CA SER A 67 8.69 16.11 18.96
C SER A 67 8.08 15.13 17.96
N TYR A 68 6.97 15.51 17.33
CA TYR A 68 6.41 14.71 16.24
C TYR A 68 7.33 14.72 15.01
N PRO A 69 7.27 13.69 14.15
CA PRO A 69 7.93 13.71 12.86
C PRO A 69 7.61 15.00 12.11
N ALA A 70 8.63 15.70 11.62
CA ALA A 70 8.42 16.96 10.91
C ALA A 70 7.77 16.69 9.54
N SER A 71 6.66 17.37 9.25
CA SER A 71 6.09 17.42 7.91
C SER A 71 6.52 18.69 7.19
N GLN A 72 6.91 18.59 5.92
CA GLN A 72 7.33 19.75 5.12
C GLN A 72 6.14 20.40 4.40
N ASN A 73 5.16 19.59 4.01
CA ASN A 73 3.99 20.01 3.27
C ASN A 73 2.75 20.16 4.19
N PRO A 74 2.16 21.36 4.31
CA PRO A 74 0.99 21.58 5.16
C PRO A 74 -0.28 20.88 4.67
N THR A 75 -0.33 20.46 3.40
CA THR A 75 -1.41 19.63 2.84
C THR A 75 -1.27 18.15 3.21
N GLY A 76 -0.10 17.76 3.71
CA GLY A 76 0.25 16.38 4.06
C GLY A 76 0.51 15.47 2.87
N GLU A 77 0.57 16.00 1.65
CA GLU A 77 0.91 15.23 0.45
C GLU A 77 2.41 14.94 0.34
N ASN A 78 2.76 13.76 -0.18
CA ASN A 78 4.14 13.30 -0.40
C ASN A 78 5.01 13.20 0.88
N GLU A 79 4.39 13.14 2.05
CA GLU A 79 5.08 13.05 3.33
C GLU A 79 5.31 11.60 3.79
N SER A 80 4.66 10.61 3.17
CA SER A 80 4.68 9.23 3.69
C SER A 80 6.07 8.58 3.63
N ALA A 81 6.90 8.94 2.63
CA ALA A 81 8.27 8.44 2.51
C ALA A 81 9.16 8.99 3.63
N ASN A 82 9.04 10.29 3.92
CA ASN A 82 9.75 10.92 5.02
C ASN A 82 9.27 10.36 6.37
N LEU A 83 7.96 10.20 6.55
CA LEU A 83 7.38 9.58 7.73
C LEU A 83 7.90 8.15 7.93
N ARG A 84 7.91 7.33 6.87
CA ARG A 84 8.47 5.97 6.90
C ARG A 84 9.95 6.00 7.30
N LYS A 85 10.73 6.93 6.73
CA LYS A 85 12.13 7.06 7.07
C LYS A 85 12.31 7.26 8.58
N LEU A 86 11.53 8.14 9.20
CA LEU A 86 11.62 8.44 10.62
C LEU A 86 11.08 7.33 11.53
N LEU A 87 10.02 6.63 11.11
CA LEU A 87 9.40 5.56 11.91
C LEU A 87 10.10 4.20 11.77
N PHE A 88 10.87 3.98 10.70
CA PHE A 88 11.45 2.67 10.38
C PHE A 88 12.95 2.72 10.00
N LEU A 89 13.39 3.63 9.13
CA LEU A 89 14.75 3.61 8.56
C LEU A 89 15.81 4.30 9.41
N ASP A 90 15.48 5.43 10.06
CA ASP A 90 16.38 6.18 10.98
C ASP A 90 16.69 5.39 12.25
N GLY A 91 15.94 4.30 12.45
CA GLY A 91 16.22 3.27 13.41
C GLY A 91 17.44 2.42 13.08
N LYS A 92 18.32 2.72 12.13
CA LYS A 92 19.56 1.97 11.87
C LYS A 92 20.77 2.89 12.00
N ASP A 93 21.73 2.54 12.84
CA ASP A 93 23.00 3.27 12.92
C ASP A 93 23.90 3.00 11.70
N ASP A 94 25.02 3.71 11.60
CA ASP A 94 26.02 3.54 10.52
C ASP A 94 26.60 2.12 10.44
N THR A 95 26.32 1.27 11.43
CA THR A 95 26.72 -0.16 11.46
C THR A 95 25.57 -1.11 11.10
N ASN A 96 24.45 -0.57 10.60
CA ASN A 96 23.23 -1.30 10.25
C ASN A 96 22.56 -1.99 11.47
N LYS A 97 22.88 -1.55 12.69
CA LYS A 97 22.27 -2.05 13.92
C LYS A 97 21.00 -1.25 14.21
N VAL A 98 19.93 -1.97 14.54
CA VAL A 98 18.62 -1.35 14.79
C VAL A 98 18.64 -0.57 16.13
N LYS A 99 18.58 0.76 16.05
CA LYS A 99 18.43 1.73 17.13
C LYS A 99 17.02 1.71 17.75
N LYS A 100 15.96 1.82 16.93
CA LYS A 100 14.55 1.60 17.34
C LYS A 100 13.63 1.58 16.11
N ILE A 101 12.76 0.56 15.99
CA ILE A 101 11.71 0.50 14.96
C ILE A 101 10.38 0.80 15.66
N TYR A 102 9.64 1.80 15.18
CA TYR A 102 8.35 2.19 15.74
C TYR A 102 7.19 1.42 15.12
N LEU A 103 7.33 0.98 13.87
CA LEU A 103 6.33 0.17 13.17
C LEU A 103 7.02 -0.83 12.23
N THR A 104 6.92 -2.13 12.54
CA THR A 104 7.55 -3.21 11.75
C THR A 104 6.89 -3.44 10.40
N GLU A 105 5.62 -3.07 10.27
CA GLU A 105 4.79 -3.20 9.09
C GLU A 105 5.26 -2.31 7.93
N LEU A 106 6.15 -1.35 8.21
CA LEU A 106 6.75 -0.46 7.21
C LEU A 106 7.98 -1.07 6.51
N GLU A 107 8.31 -2.32 6.81
CA GLU A 107 9.32 -3.06 6.07
C GLU A 107 8.87 -3.26 4.61
N GLU A 108 9.78 -3.01 3.65
CA GLU A 108 9.53 -3.22 2.23
C GLU A 108 9.17 -4.67 1.89
N THR A 109 9.71 -5.66 2.63
CA THR A 109 9.37 -7.08 2.39
C THR A 109 8.11 -7.53 3.12
N SER A 110 7.43 -6.62 3.82
CA SER A 110 6.22 -6.95 4.56
C SER A 110 5.15 -7.52 3.61
N LYS A 111 4.63 -8.70 3.97
CA LYS A 111 3.53 -9.34 3.21
C LYS A 111 2.21 -8.57 3.27
N GLN A 112 2.19 -7.45 4.00
CA GLN A 112 1.00 -6.67 4.26
C GLN A 112 0.70 -5.65 3.15
N GLY A 113 1.67 -5.33 2.28
CA GLY A 113 1.43 -4.50 1.10
C GLY A 113 1.21 -3.01 1.39
N TRP A 114 1.74 -2.50 2.50
CA TRP A 114 1.63 -1.08 2.86
C TRP A 114 2.67 -0.22 2.15
N ILE A 115 3.65 -0.82 1.48
CA ILE A 115 4.78 -0.08 0.90
C ILE A 115 4.75 -0.20 -0.61
N THR A 116 4.79 0.94 -1.29
CA THR A 116 4.95 1.02 -2.74
C THR A 116 6.23 1.78 -3.09
N GLY A 117 7.08 1.21 -3.94
CA GLY A 117 8.41 1.75 -4.27
C GLY A 117 9.54 0.91 -3.67
N THR A 118 10.76 1.43 -3.71
CA THR A 118 11.97 0.72 -3.22
C THR A 118 12.94 1.72 -2.60
N GLY A 119 13.59 1.34 -1.50
CA GLY A 119 14.58 2.17 -0.81
C GLY A 119 13.97 3.34 -0.02
N ASP A 120 14.77 4.40 0.17
CA ASP A 120 14.41 5.54 1.03
C ASP A 120 13.20 6.36 0.55
N THR A 121 12.82 6.21 -0.72
CA THR A 121 11.67 6.91 -1.32
C THR A 121 10.40 6.08 -1.34
N ALA A 122 10.43 4.84 -0.84
CA ALA A 122 9.24 3.99 -0.80
C ALA A 122 8.17 4.62 0.11
N LYS A 123 6.94 4.67 -0.40
CA LYS A 123 5.79 5.37 0.17
C LYS A 123 4.91 4.41 0.95
N ILE A 124 4.24 4.93 1.98
CA ILE A 124 3.22 4.19 2.72
C ILE A 124 1.90 4.36 1.95
N THR A 125 1.32 3.27 1.50
CA THR A 125 0.07 3.22 0.75
C THR A 125 -1.05 2.53 1.53
N ASP A 126 -2.26 3.05 1.35
CA ASP A 126 -3.49 2.51 1.90
C ASP A 126 -3.99 1.28 1.09
N PRO A 127 -5.09 0.62 1.51
CA PRO A 127 -5.60 -0.57 0.84
C PRO A 127 -6.11 -0.35 -0.59
N TRP A 128 -6.31 0.90 -1.01
CA TRP A 128 -6.67 1.26 -2.38
C TRP A 128 -5.45 1.67 -3.22
N GLY A 129 -4.26 1.71 -2.61
CA GLY A 129 -2.99 2.03 -3.25
C GLY A 129 -2.67 3.52 -3.23
N ASN A 130 -3.45 4.34 -2.52
CA ASN A 130 -3.18 5.77 -2.40
C ASN A 130 -2.19 6.03 -1.28
N GLU A 131 -1.39 7.08 -1.42
CA GLU A 131 -0.41 7.47 -0.40
C GLU A 131 -1.11 7.98 0.87
N TYR A 132 -0.64 7.53 2.04
CA TYR A 132 -1.04 8.13 3.30
C TYR A 132 -0.64 9.59 3.38
N ARG A 133 -1.53 10.42 3.89
CA ARG A 133 -1.25 11.83 4.15
C ARG A 133 -0.79 12.00 5.58
N TYR A 134 0.15 12.92 5.79
CA TYR A 134 0.69 13.20 7.11
C TYR A 134 1.06 14.67 7.26
N ARG A 135 0.62 15.31 8.34
CA ARG A 135 1.11 16.65 8.72
C ARG A 135 1.17 16.79 10.24
N SER A 136 2.05 17.65 10.72
CA SER A 136 2.26 17.87 12.16
C SER A 136 2.40 19.36 12.52
N GLY A 137 2.28 19.65 13.81
CA GLY A 137 2.42 21.01 14.32
C GLY A 137 1.28 21.92 13.88
N LYS A 138 1.58 23.17 13.53
CA LYS A 138 0.55 24.20 13.22
C LYS A 138 -0.30 23.89 11.98
N ALA A 139 0.17 22.99 11.12
CA ALA A 139 -0.58 22.57 9.94
C ALA A 139 -1.61 21.49 10.24
N ALA A 140 -1.48 20.78 11.37
CA ALA A 140 -2.43 19.74 11.74
C ALA A 140 -3.75 20.35 12.21
N ALA A 141 -4.85 19.79 11.73
CA ALA A 141 -6.21 20.11 12.17
C ALA A 141 -6.50 19.49 13.53
N ASN A 142 -5.99 18.29 13.78
CA ASN A 142 -5.86 17.75 15.12
C ASN A 142 -4.70 18.47 15.84
N GLN A 143 -4.84 18.70 17.15
CA GLN A 143 -3.98 19.60 17.94
C GLN A 143 -2.47 19.34 17.80
N ASP A 144 -2.11 18.10 17.47
CA ASP A 144 -0.75 17.57 17.50
C ASP A 144 -0.25 17.12 16.11
N PHE A 145 -0.98 16.22 15.45
CA PHE A 145 -0.69 15.70 14.11
C PHE A 145 -1.94 15.12 13.44
N ASP A 146 -1.96 15.13 12.11
CA ASP A 146 -2.93 14.41 11.31
C ASP A 146 -2.24 13.30 10.52
N VAL A 147 -2.87 12.12 10.49
CA VAL A 147 -2.53 11.03 9.57
C VAL A 147 -3.81 10.43 9.02
N TRP A 148 -3.91 10.31 7.70
CA TRP A 148 -5.12 9.79 7.08
C TRP A 148 -4.91 9.07 5.75
N SER A 149 -5.81 8.14 5.45
CA SER A 149 -6.01 7.57 4.12
C SER A 149 -7.03 8.42 3.37
N VAL A 150 -6.79 8.62 2.08
CA VAL A 150 -7.70 9.32 1.14
C VAL A 150 -8.78 8.40 0.57
N GLY A 151 -8.95 7.22 1.17
CA GLY A 151 -10.02 6.30 0.80
C GLY A 151 -9.90 5.73 -0.61
N LYS A 152 -11.05 5.37 -1.16
CA LYS A 152 -11.20 4.71 -2.45
C LYS A 152 -11.07 5.69 -3.60
N ASP A 153 -11.60 6.90 -3.44
CA ASP A 153 -11.67 7.87 -4.52
C ASP A 153 -10.32 8.56 -4.77
N GLY A 154 -9.39 8.46 -3.80
CA GLY A 154 -8.05 9.02 -3.88
C GLY A 154 -8.01 10.54 -3.76
N LYS A 155 -9.11 11.15 -3.33
CA LYS A 155 -9.28 12.60 -3.22
C LYS A 155 -9.44 12.95 -1.75
N THR A 156 -9.13 14.20 -1.43
CA THR A 156 -9.31 14.73 -0.09
C THR A 156 -9.42 16.24 -0.21
N LYS A 157 -10.16 16.83 0.72
CA LYS A 157 -10.15 18.27 0.96
C LYS A 157 -9.61 18.48 2.35
N GLU A 158 -8.36 18.90 2.44
CA GLU A 158 -7.51 18.83 3.63
C GLU A 158 -8.16 19.54 4.83
N ASP A 159 -8.74 20.71 4.56
CA ASP A 159 -9.33 21.61 5.56
C ASP A 159 -10.85 21.43 5.70
N GLU A 160 -11.45 20.52 4.91
CA GLU A 160 -12.89 20.26 4.95
C GLU A 160 -13.16 18.74 5.04
N PRO A 161 -12.98 18.13 6.21
CA PRO A 161 -13.13 16.68 6.41
C PRO A 161 -14.56 16.15 6.18
N LYS A 162 -15.54 17.04 5.94
CA LYS A 162 -16.94 16.71 5.61
C LYS A 162 -17.31 17.05 4.16
N ALA A 163 -16.34 17.51 3.35
CA ALA A 163 -16.55 17.73 1.93
C ALA A 163 -16.84 16.42 1.21
N LYS A 164 -17.46 16.50 0.01
CA LYS A 164 -17.85 15.29 -0.73
C LYS A 164 -16.64 14.43 -1.11
N GLU A 165 -15.51 15.09 -1.34
CA GLU A 165 -14.20 14.53 -1.65
C GLU A 165 -13.48 13.92 -0.44
N SER A 166 -14.03 14.06 0.77
CA SER A 166 -13.43 13.55 2.01
C SER A 166 -14.34 12.58 2.75
N ILE A 167 -15.45 12.15 2.14
CA ILE A 167 -16.44 11.29 2.79
C ILE A 167 -15.86 9.90 3.13
N ASP A 168 -14.97 9.39 2.27
CA ASP A 168 -14.29 8.11 2.44
C ASP A 168 -12.90 8.23 3.08
N ASP A 169 -12.45 9.45 3.43
CA ASP A 169 -11.23 9.66 4.20
C ASP A 169 -11.31 8.92 5.54
N ILE A 170 -10.21 8.29 5.93
CA ILE A 170 -10.07 7.65 7.24
C ILE A 170 -8.95 8.37 7.97
N ARG A 171 -9.35 9.22 8.92
CA ARG A 171 -8.43 10.09 9.69
C ARG A 171 -8.19 9.54 11.10
N ASN A 172 -7.06 9.91 11.69
CA ASN A 172 -6.81 9.67 13.10
C ASN A 172 -7.82 10.42 13.96
N SER A 173 -8.16 9.83 15.11
CA SER A 173 -9.04 10.48 16.08
C SER A 173 -8.31 11.65 16.75
N ASN A 174 -9.08 12.68 17.12
CA ASN A 174 -8.66 13.70 18.07
C ASN A 174 -8.56 13.15 19.49
#